data_AF-A0A537KFL0-F1
#
_entry.id   AF-A0A537KFL0-F1
#
_cell.length_a   1.000
_cell.length_b   1.000
_cell.length_c   1.000
_cell.angle_alpha   90.00
_cell.angle_beta   90.00
_cell.angle_gamma   90.00
#
_symmetry.space_group_name_H-M   'P 1'
#
loop_
_entity.id
_entity.type
_entity.pdbx_description
1 polymer ?
#
loop_
_entity_poly.entity_id
_entity_poly.type
_entity_poly.pdbx_seq_one_letter_code
_entity_poly.pdbx_strand_id
1 'polypeptide(L)'
;MSPSCSIGGGLAPRSSPSAPPGSPHSSRSSCRPSQAPRTATGPTRHLVRHPISSLQLLVDNPIKRKLVGGLLGAWLFLPLASPISLVAIPTLLERLWSSNPALWSASFHYSLVIAPILAFAAIDGLARLQHRLSLPRWRGRIAVGVSFALLAAGLILSFGVVRPLDELATYISASQASTIQSCLNVIPPDASVSASNKLLPHLSHRAEIYLLTLKSDASYVAIDLDTYLGQFFPGEQAQIRTIISQALADGYGVACSRGTTVVLHRGGGGGTLSPELSAFLAQAG
;
A
#
# COMPACT_ATOMS: atom_id res chain seq x y z
N MET A 1 23.17 -13.79 -15.37
CA MET A 1 23.07 -15.05 -16.14
C MET A 1 21.97 -14.88 -17.16
N SER A 2 22.33 -14.73 -18.43
CA SER A 2 21.39 -14.62 -19.55
C SER A 2 20.60 -15.93 -19.70
N PRO A 3 19.28 -15.90 -19.98
CA PRO A 3 18.55 -17.11 -20.29
C PRO A 3 18.73 -17.45 -21.78
N SER A 4 19.36 -18.59 -22.06
CA SER A 4 19.45 -19.18 -23.40
C SER A 4 18.12 -19.82 -23.80
N CYS A 5 17.60 -19.46 -24.98
CA CYS A 5 16.52 -20.20 -25.64
C CYS A 5 17.10 -21.42 -26.36
N SER A 6 16.60 -22.61 -26.05
CA SER A 6 16.89 -23.85 -26.80
C SER A 6 15.84 -24.05 -27.89
N ILE A 7 16.28 -24.22 -29.14
CA ILE A 7 15.44 -24.56 -30.29
C ILE A 7 15.44 -26.09 -30.43
N GLY A 8 14.32 -26.73 -30.09
CA GLY A 8 14.11 -28.15 -30.34
C GLY A 8 13.59 -28.38 -31.76
N GLY A 9 14.44 -28.90 -32.65
CA GLY A 9 14.03 -29.40 -33.96
C GLY A 9 13.42 -30.80 -33.88
N GLY A 10 12.38 -31.06 -34.67
CA GLY A 10 11.73 -32.37 -34.75
C GLY A 10 10.88 -32.52 -36.02
N LEU A 11 11.45 -33.25 -36.97
CA LEU A 11 10.98 -33.87 -38.22
C LEU A 11 9.50 -33.75 -38.68
N ALA A 12 9.34 -33.44 -39.97
CA ALA A 12 8.17 -33.73 -40.81
C ALA A 12 8.25 -35.15 -41.43
N PRO A 13 7.13 -35.69 -41.96
CA PRO A 13 7.09 -35.92 -43.42
C PRO A 13 5.74 -35.62 -44.12
N ARG A 14 5.86 -35.04 -45.35
CA ARG A 14 5.16 -35.25 -46.67
C ARG A 14 3.69 -35.76 -46.70
N SER A 15 2.74 -35.37 -47.58
CA SER A 15 2.75 -34.65 -48.88
C SER A 15 1.32 -34.39 -49.46
N SER A 16 1.09 -33.17 -50.00
CA SER A 16 0.32 -32.77 -51.23
C SER A 16 -1.25 -32.63 -51.23
N PRO A 17 -1.89 -31.94 -52.23
CA PRO A 17 -1.99 -30.46 -52.36
C PRO A 17 -3.40 -29.92 -52.79
N SER A 18 -3.76 -28.64 -52.49
CA SER A 18 -4.52 -27.71 -53.38
C SER A 18 -5.14 -26.48 -52.65
N ALA A 19 -4.60 -25.27 -52.85
CA ALA A 19 -5.32 -23.96 -52.90
C ALA A 19 -4.34 -22.76 -53.11
N PRO A 20 -4.71 -21.67 -53.82
CA PRO A 20 -3.82 -20.56 -54.22
C PRO A 20 -3.83 -19.35 -53.24
N PRO A 21 -2.97 -18.30 -53.45
CA PRO A 21 -2.30 -17.58 -52.35
C PRO A 21 -2.90 -16.20 -52.00
N GLY A 22 -2.69 -15.76 -50.75
CA GLY A 22 -2.98 -14.38 -50.30
C GLY A 22 -2.52 -14.06 -48.87
N SER A 23 -1.34 -13.44 -48.76
CA SER A 23 -0.79 -12.54 -47.70
C SER A 23 -0.62 -13.00 -46.23
N PRO A 24 0.41 -12.48 -45.51
CA PRO A 24 1.09 -13.22 -44.45
C PRO A 24 0.49 -12.98 -43.06
N HIS A 25 0.08 -14.06 -42.38
CA HIS A 25 -0.16 -14.04 -40.94
C HIS A 25 1.18 -13.94 -40.19
N SER A 26 1.44 -12.80 -39.55
CA SER A 26 2.52 -12.68 -38.57
C SER A 26 2.15 -13.52 -37.35
N SER A 27 2.72 -14.71 -37.21
CA SER A 27 2.64 -15.50 -35.97
C SER A 27 3.43 -14.77 -34.88
N ARG A 28 2.79 -13.86 -34.15
CA ARG A 28 3.37 -13.27 -32.94
C ARG A 28 3.42 -14.35 -31.88
N SER A 29 4.62 -14.83 -31.60
CA SER A 29 4.93 -15.61 -30.41
C SER A 29 4.58 -14.80 -29.17
N SER A 30 3.45 -15.14 -28.55
CA SER A 30 3.08 -14.64 -27.23
C SER A 30 4.03 -15.25 -26.20
N CYS A 31 5.09 -14.53 -25.86
CA CYS A 31 5.85 -14.78 -24.64
C CYS A 31 4.99 -14.36 -23.45
N ARG A 32 4.06 -15.23 -23.03
CA ARG A 32 3.53 -15.16 -21.66
C ARG A 32 4.68 -15.48 -20.72
N PRO A 33 5.03 -14.62 -19.75
CA PRO A 33 5.88 -15.06 -18.65
C PRO A 33 5.14 -16.20 -17.96
N SER A 34 5.76 -17.37 -17.93
CA SER A 34 5.26 -18.50 -17.16
C SER A 34 5.15 -18.05 -15.71
N GLN A 35 3.92 -17.94 -15.21
CA GLN A 35 3.69 -17.90 -13.78
C GLN A 35 4.13 -19.26 -13.25
N ALA A 36 5.38 -19.33 -12.81
CA ALA A 36 5.86 -20.47 -12.05
C ALA A 36 4.90 -20.69 -10.87
N PRO A 37 4.46 -21.93 -10.61
CA PRO A 37 3.58 -22.21 -9.49
C PRO A 37 4.27 -21.73 -8.22
N ARG A 38 3.66 -20.75 -7.53
CA ARG A 38 4.09 -20.29 -6.21
C ARG A 38 3.92 -21.45 -5.24
N THR A 39 4.94 -22.30 -5.13
CA THR A 39 4.96 -23.36 -4.13
C THR A 39 4.94 -22.70 -2.75
N ALA A 40 3.84 -22.86 -2.03
CA ALA A 40 3.61 -22.35 -0.68
C ALA A 40 4.61 -22.90 0.38
N THR A 41 5.60 -23.69 -0.05
CA THR A 41 6.63 -24.35 0.78
C THR A 41 7.87 -23.50 1.05
N GLY A 42 8.03 -22.35 0.37
CA GLY A 42 9.21 -21.48 0.54
C GLY A 42 9.27 -20.73 1.88
N PRO A 43 8.22 -19.98 2.27
CA PRO A 43 8.27 -19.11 3.46
C PRO A 43 8.29 -19.90 4.78
N THR A 44 7.44 -20.92 4.91
CA THR A 44 7.33 -21.74 6.12
C THR A 44 8.59 -22.56 6.39
N ARG A 45 9.21 -23.10 5.34
CA ARG A 45 10.49 -23.82 5.44
C ARG A 45 11.63 -22.88 5.84
N HIS A 46 11.60 -21.62 5.42
CA HIS A 46 12.60 -20.63 5.83
C HIS A 46 12.46 -20.24 7.30
N LEU A 47 11.23 -20.05 7.79
CA LEU A 47 10.95 -19.77 9.22
C LEU A 47 11.49 -20.87 10.14
N VAL A 48 11.28 -22.14 9.77
CA VAL A 48 11.74 -23.30 10.56
C VAL A 48 13.26 -23.49 10.46
N ARG A 49 13.86 -23.22 9.31
CA ARG A 49 15.31 -23.40 9.09
C ARG A 49 16.17 -22.25 9.59
N HIS A 50 15.59 -21.05 9.70
CA HIS A 50 16.31 -19.85 10.12
C HIS A 50 15.49 -19.02 11.12
N PRO A 51 15.24 -19.55 12.33
CA PRO A 51 14.40 -18.88 13.33
C PRO A 51 15.00 -17.54 13.78
N ILE A 52 16.34 -17.45 13.89
CA ILE A 52 17.02 -16.22 14.33
C ILE A 52 16.89 -15.12 13.28
N SER A 53 17.17 -15.40 12.00
CA SER A 53 17.03 -14.40 10.94
C SER A 53 15.56 -13.98 10.77
N SER A 54 14.63 -14.91 10.97
CA SER A 54 13.20 -14.62 10.92
C SER A 54 12.77 -13.66 12.03
N LEU A 55 13.32 -13.80 13.25
CA LEU A 55 13.08 -12.89 14.36
C LEU A 55 13.79 -11.53 14.18
N GLN A 56 14.97 -11.52 13.56
CA GLN A 56 15.69 -10.28 13.24
C GLN A 56 14.85 -9.35 12.35
N LEU A 57 14.11 -9.91 11.37
CA LEU A 57 13.23 -9.13 10.49
C LEU A 57 12.17 -8.28 11.24
N LEU A 58 11.83 -8.65 12.47
CA LEU A 58 10.89 -7.90 13.32
C LEU A 58 11.50 -6.58 13.84
N VAL A 59 12.83 -6.53 14.01
CA VAL A 59 13.55 -5.43 14.68
C VAL A 59 14.58 -4.72 13.80
N ASP A 60 14.96 -5.30 12.65
CA ASP A 60 16.01 -4.74 11.77
C ASP A 60 15.66 -3.34 11.25
N ASN A 61 14.38 -3.08 11.00
CA ASN A 61 13.93 -1.80 10.49
C ASN A 61 13.76 -0.76 11.63
N PRO A 62 14.40 0.42 11.55
CA PRO A 62 14.27 1.47 12.57
C PRO A 62 12.82 1.97 12.74
N ILE A 63 12.01 1.93 11.69
CA ILE A 63 10.59 2.32 11.74
C ILE A 63 9.79 1.30 12.55
N LYS A 64 10.06 0.00 12.39
CA LYS A 64 9.43 -1.06 13.21
C LYS A 64 9.77 -0.88 14.70
N ARG A 65 11.03 -0.59 15.02
CA ARG A 65 11.46 -0.30 16.40
C ARG A 65 10.77 0.95 16.97
N LYS A 66 10.68 2.03 16.19
CA LYS A 66 9.92 3.24 16.57
C LYS A 66 8.44 2.94 16.79
N LEU A 67 7.82 2.11 15.95
CA LEU A 67 6.43 1.70 16.11
C LEU A 67 6.22 0.95 17.42
N VAL A 68 7.01 -0.09 17.70
CA VAL A 68 6.87 -0.89 18.94
C VAL A 68 7.17 -0.03 20.16
N GLY A 69 8.22 0.79 20.10
CA GLY A 69 8.56 1.74 21.16
C GLY A 69 7.45 2.76 21.42
N GLY A 70 6.83 3.30 20.36
CA GLY A 70 5.70 4.21 20.46
C GLY A 70 4.45 3.54 21.02
N LEU A 71 4.13 2.31 20.56
CA LEU A 71 3.01 1.52 21.05
C LEU A 71 3.16 1.24 22.55
N LEU A 72 4.31 0.77 23.02
CA LEU A 72 4.52 0.48 24.45
C LEU A 72 4.71 1.75 25.29
N GLY A 73 5.42 2.74 24.73
CA GLY A 73 5.69 4.02 25.39
C GLY A 73 4.42 4.82 25.66
N ALA A 74 3.42 4.76 24.77
CA ALA A 74 2.10 5.34 24.99
C ALA A 74 1.41 4.81 26.25
N TRP A 75 1.77 3.60 26.67
CA TRP A 75 1.22 2.92 27.83
C TRP A 75 2.23 2.80 28.98
N LEU A 76 3.29 3.62 28.99
CA LEU A 76 4.37 3.61 29.98
C LEU A 76 5.00 2.21 30.19
N PHE A 77 4.97 1.37 29.15
CA PHE A 77 5.41 -0.02 29.19
C PHE A 77 4.66 -0.92 30.20
N LEU A 78 3.56 -0.45 30.80
CA LEU A 78 2.70 -1.23 31.70
C LEU A 78 2.18 -2.54 31.07
N PRO A 79 1.83 -2.61 29.77
CA PRO A 79 1.39 -3.86 29.16
C PRO A 79 2.40 -5.01 29.33
N LEU A 80 3.71 -4.74 29.42
CA LEU A 80 4.73 -5.78 29.60
C LEU A 80 4.61 -6.54 30.93
N ALA A 81 3.92 -5.96 31.92
CA ALA A 81 3.67 -6.61 33.20
C ALA A 81 2.41 -7.51 33.20
N SER A 82 1.67 -7.59 32.09
CA SER A 82 0.40 -8.31 31.98
C SER A 82 0.45 -9.44 30.96
N PRO A 83 -0.07 -10.65 31.28
CA PRO A 83 -0.24 -11.72 30.30
C PRO A 83 -1.29 -11.39 29.21
N ILE A 84 -2.15 -10.38 29.43
CA ILE A 84 -3.13 -9.94 28.43
C ILE A 84 -2.42 -9.45 27.15
N SER A 85 -1.20 -8.92 27.28
CA SER A 85 -0.38 -8.51 26.13
C SER A 85 -0.08 -9.63 25.14
N LEU A 86 -0.14 -10.90 25.57
CA LEU A 86 0.05 -12.05 24.69
C LEU A 86 -1.03 -12.11 23.59
N VAL A 87 -2.22 -11.56 23.85
CA VAL A 87 -3.32 -11.48 22.87
C VAL A 87 -2.96 -10.58 21.69
N ALA A 88 -2.08 -9.59 21.88
CA ALA A 88 -1.63 -8.71 20.80
C ALA A 88 -0.53 -9.34 19.92
N ILE A 89 0.09 -10.45 20.34
CA ILE A 89 1.22 -11.06 19.64
C ILE A 89 0.88 -11.46 18.20
N PRO A 90 -0.22 -12.18 17.90
CA PRO A 90 -0.52 -12.57 16.53
C PRO A 90 -0.63 -11.38 15.58
N THR A 91 -1.34 -10.33 15.99
CA THR A 91 -1.52 -9.10 15.21
C THR A 91 -0.20 -8.33 15.05
N LEU A 92 0.64 -8.27 16.09
CA LEU A 92 1.96 -7.64 16.01
C LEU A 92 2.90 -8.41 15.07
N LEU A 93 2.89 -9.75 15.13
CA LEU A 93 3.73 -10.59 14.27
C LEU A 93 3.32 -10.46 12.81
N GLU A 94 2.03 -10.56 12.49
CA GLU A 94 1.51 -10.34 11.13
C GLU A 94 1.97 -8.98 10.59
N ARG A 95 1.77 -7.94 11.39
CA ARG A 95 2.09 -6.57 11.03
C ARG A 95 3.60 -6.38 10.80
N LEU A 96 4.44 -6.90 11.69
CA LEU A 96 5.89 -6.71 11.65
C LEU A 96 6.60 -7.63 10.66
N TRP A 97 6.05 -8.80 10.31
CA TRP A 97 6.61 -9.65 9.24
C TRP A 97 6.21 -9.20 7.84
N SER A 98 5.18 -8.36 7.70
CA SER A 98 4.72 -7.92 6.39
C SER A 98 5.81 -7.17 5.62
N SER A 99 5.92 -7.50 4.33
CA SER A 99 6.74 -6.76 3.37
C SER A 99 6.14 -5.40 3.01
N ASN A 100 4.88 -5.14 3.38
CA ASN A 100 4.19 -3.87 3.12
C ASN A 100 4.49 -2.84 4.22
N PRO A 101 5.23 -1.75 3.93
CA PRO A 101 5.53 -0.70 4.89
C PRO A 101 4.31 -0.02 5.49
N ALA A 102 3.19 0.03 4.74
CA ALA A 102 1.95 0.62 5.25
C ALA A 102 1.49 -0.04 6.56
N LEU A 103 1.71 -1.35 6.70
CA LEU A 103 1.31 -2.08 7.89
C LEU A 103 2.13 -1.66 9.11
N TRP A 104 3.45 -1.56 9.03
CA TRP A 104 4.30 -1.23 10.21
C TRP A 104 4.77 0.24 10.28
N SER A 105 4.23 1.11 9.44
CA SER A 105 4.35 2.57 9.61
C SER A 105 3.33 3.11 10.63
N ALA A 106 3.60 4.29 11.18
CA ALA A 106 2.69 4.99 12.09
C ALA A 106 1.65 5.85 11.35
N SER A 107 1.75 5.96 10.02
CA SER A 107 0.90 6.82 9.19
C SER A 107 -0.50 6.27 8.94
N PHE A 108 -0.79 5.04 9.37
CA PHE A 108 -2.06 4.37 9.16
C PHE A 108 -2.67 3.86 10.48
N HIS A 109 -3.97 3.63 10.43
CA HIS A 109 -4.82 3.31 11.58
C HIS A 109 -4.68 1.86 12.11
N TYR A 110 -3.73 1.06 11.60
CA TYR A 110 -3.55 -0.35 12.01
C TYR A 110 -3.29 -0.53 13.51
N SER A 111 -2.81 0.50 14.20
CA SER A 111 -2.62 0.49 15.65
C SER A 111 -3.94 0.50 16.44
N LEU A 112 -5.07 0.91 15.83
CA LEU A 112 -6.37 0.96 16.50
C LEU A 112 -6.84 -0.42 16.97
N VAL A 113 -6.51 -1.47 16.23
CA VAL A 113 -6.89 -2.86 16.58
C VAL A 113 -6.14 -3.34 17.83
N ILE A 114 -4.91 -2.89 18.03
CA ILE A 114 -4.03 -3.30 19.14
C ILE A 114 -4.29 -2.46 20.40
N ALA A 115 -4.74 -1.22 20.23
CA ALA A 115 -4.99 -0.27 21.31
C ALA A 115 -5.85 -0.80 22.49
N PRO A 116 -7.04 -1.43 22.27
CA PRO A 116 -7.84 -1.93 23.38
C PRO A 116 -7.14 -3.04 24.17
N ILE A 117 -6.39 -3.92 23.49
CA ILE A 117 -5.61 -4.98 24.15
C ILE A 117 -4.55 -4.37 25.06
N LEU A 118 -3.81 -3.37 24.56
CA LEU A 118 -2.79 -2.68 25.35
C LEU A 118 -3.40 -1.89 26.51
N ALA A 119 -4.59 -1.31 26.34
CA ALA A 119 -5.28 -0.62 27.42
C ALA A 119 -5.62 -1.57 28.59
N PHE A 120 -6.24 -2.73 28.30
CA PHE A 120 -6.53 -3.73 29.32
C PHE A 120 -5.25 -4.30 29.95
N ALA A 121 -4.23 -4.57 29.14
CA ALA A 121 -2.94 -5.04 29.62
C ALA A 121 -2.23 -3.99 30.50
N ALA A 122 -2.36 -2.70 30.21
CA ALA A 122 -1.80 -1.63 31.04
C ALA A 122 -2.48 -1.55 32.41
N ILE A 123 -3.82 -1.68 32.45
CA ILE A 123 -4.60 -1.68 33.70
C ILE A 123 -4.22 -2.89 34.57
N ASP A 124 -4.24 -4.10 34.00
CA ASP A 124 -3.85 -5.32 34.70
C ASP A 124 -2.36 -5.30 35.09
N GLY A 125 -1.49 -4.78 34.22
CA GLY A 125 -0.06 -4.62 34.48
C GLY A 125 0.22 -3.69 35.66
N LEU A 126 -0.49 -2.56 35.75
CA LEU A 126 -0.40 -1.65 36.90
C LEU A 126 -0.86 -2.35 38.20
N ALA A 127 -1.98 -3.07 38.16
CA ALA A 127 -2.48 -3.78 39.33
C ALA A 127 -1.49 -4.86 39.83
N ARG A 128 -0.87 -5.62 38.90
CA ARG A 128 0.15 -6.61 39.23
C ARG A 128 1.42 -5.99 39.80
N LEU A 129 1.88 -4.88 39.24
CA LEU A 129 3.06 -4.16 39.76
C LEU A 129 2.82 -3.62 41.16
N GLN A 130 1.66 -3.01 41.42
CA GLN A 130 1.29 -2.52 42.74
C GLN A 130 1.24 -3.64 43.79
N HIS A 131 0.73 -4.82 43.40
CA HIS A 131 0.70 -5.99 44.26
C HIS A 131 2.11 -6.54 44.53
N ARG A 132 2.94 -6.73 43.48
CA ARG A 132 4.30 -7.26 43.60
C ARG A 132 5.22 -6.36 44.43
N LEU A 133 5.08 -5.05 44.28
CA LEU A 133 5.89 -4.07 45.02
C LEU A 133 5.37 -3.82 46.45
N SER A 134 4.30 -4.49 46.87
CA SER A 134 3.70 -4.32 48.20
C SER A 134 3.44 -2.84 48.54
N LEU A 135 2.80 -2.10 47.62
CA LEU A 135 2.48 -0.67 47.76
C LEU A 135 0.99 -0.38 48.10
N PRO A 136 0.32 -1.11 49.02
CA PRO A 136 -1.13 -0.98 49.20
C PRO A 136 -1.54 0.40 49.74
N ARG A 137 -0.72 1.02 50.59
CA ARG A 137 -0.98 2.35 51.18
C ARG A 137 -0.97 3.48 50.15
N TRP A 138 -0.25 3.30 49.03
CA TRP A 138 -0.07 4.34 48.01
C TRP A 138 -0.85 4.04 46.73
N ARG A 139 -1.64 2.97 46.71
CA ARG A 139 -2.30 2.44 45.52
C ARG A 139 -3.10 3.51 44.76
N GLY A 140 -3.90 4.30 45.47
CA GLY A 140 -4.69 5.39 44.89
C GLY A 140 -3.82 6.51 44.31
N ARG A 141 -2.79 6.96 45.04
CA ARG A 141 -1.88 8.02 44.60
C ARG A 141 -1.05 7.60 43.38
N ILE A 142 -0.60 6.34 43.35
CA ILE A 142 0.09 5.75 42.20
C ILE A 142 -0.84 5.67 41.00
N ALA A 143 -2.08 5.20 41.18
CA ALA A 143 -3.04 5.12 40.08
C ALA A 143 -3.33 6.49 39.46
N VAL A 144 -3.51 7.52 40.29
CA VAL A 144 -3.69 8.91 39.83
C VAL A 144 -2.43 9.40 39.10
N GLY A 145 -1.24 9.22 39.68
CA GLY A 145 0.02 9.63 39.06
C GLY A 145 0.27 8.95 37.72
N VAL A 146 0.00 7.64 37.63
CA VAL A 146 0.08 6.88 36.37
C VAL A 146 -0.94 7.37 35.35
N SER A 147 -2.15 7.73 35.77
CA SER A 147 -3.18 8.27 34.87
C SER A 147 -2.72 9.60 34.25
N PHE A 148 -2.15 10.50 35.06
CA PHE A 148 -1.55 11.75 34.56
C PHE A 148 -0.36 11.48 33.64
N ALA A 149 0.50 10.53 33.98
CA ALA A 149 1.65 10.18 33.15
C ALA A 149 1.23 9.54 31.82
N LEU A 150 0.18 8.72 31.80
CA LEU A 150 -0.40 8.16 30.57
C LEU A 150 -1.00 9.26 29.69
N LEU A 151 -1.73 10.21 30.29
CA LEU A 151 -2.26 11.37 29.58
C LEU A 151 -1.11 12.20 28.98
N ALA A 152 -0.07 12.49 29.77
CA ALA A 152 1.09 13.24 29.30
C ALA A 152 1.83 12.50 28.18
N ALA A 153 2.06 11.19 28.31
CA ALA A 153 2.68 10.38 27.26
C ALA A 153 1.84 10.37 25.98
N GLY A 154 0.52 10.22 26.10
CA GLY A 154 -0.41 10.29 24.97
C GLY A 154 -0.40 11.64 24.27
N LEU A 155 -0.37 12.75 25.03
CA LEU A 155 -0.27 14.10 24.48
C LEU A 155 1.09 14.34 23.80
N ILE A 156 2.20 13.93 24.42
CA ILE A 156 3.54 14.08 23.85
C ILE A 156 3.68 13.26 22.55
N LEU A 157 3.19 12.02 22.53
CA LEU A 157 3.23 11.20 21.33
C LEU A 157 2.33 11.78 20.24
N SER A 158 1.12 12.21 20.59
CA SER A 158 0.18 12.77 19.61
C SER A 158 0.68 14.08 19.02
N PHE A 159 1.05 15.06 19.86
CA PHE A 159 1.40 16.41 19.40
C PHE A 159 2.89 16.64 19.18
N GLY A 160 3.77 15.83 19.79
CA GLY A 160 5.22 15.96 19.63
C GLY A 160 5.78 15.08 18.51
N VAL A 161 5.24 13.86 18.36
CA VAL A 161 5.77 12.84 17.44
C VAL A 161 4.89 12.64 16.21
N VAL A 162 3.60 12.36 16.40
CA VAL A 162 2.67 12.09 15.29
C VAL A 162 2.28 13.38 14.56
N ARG A 163 2.11 14.48 15.30
CA ARG A 163 1.78 15.82 14.78
C ARG A 163 0.63 15.78 13.76
N PRO A 164 -0.56 15.25 14.14
CA PRO A 164 -1.66 15.07 13.20
C PRO A 164 -2.18 16.39 12.60
N LEU A 165 -1.88 17.53 13.24
CA LEU A 165 -2.26 18.84 12.75
C LEU A 165 -1.40 19.32 11.57
N ASP A 166 -0.21 18.74 11.35
CA ASP A 166 0.63 19.07 10.19
C ASP A 166 -0.09 18.69 8.87
N GLU A 167 -1.00 17.69 8.91
CA GLU A 167 -1.87 17.33 7.77
C GLU A 167 -2.84 18.45 7.38
N LEU A 168 -3.16 19.40 8.26
CA LEU A 168 -4.01 20.54 7.86
C LEU A 168 -3.32 21.40 6.79
N ALA A 169 -1.98 21.39 6.74
CA ALA A 169 -1.22 22.09 5.72
C ALA A 169 -1.17 21.33 4.37
N THR A 170 -1.61 20.07 4.32
CA THR A 170 -1.60 19.25 3.10
C THR A 170 -2.92 19.32 2.31
N TYR A 171 -3.90 20.08 2.82
CA TYR A 171 -5.18 20.27 2.15
C TYR A 171 -5.01 21.00 0.82
N ILE A 172 -5.63 20.46 -0.22
CA ILE A 172 -5.63 21.07 -1.55
C ILE A 172 -6.51 22.33 -1.56
N SER A 173 -6.15 23.27 -2.43
CA SER A 173 -6.93 24.49 -2.60
C SER A 173 -8.28 24.21 -3.28
N ALA A 174 -9.25 25.11 -3.11
CA ALA A 174 -10.54 25.02 -3.79
C ALA A 174 -10.40 25.01 -5.33
N SER A 175 -9.39 25.70 -5.88
CA SER A 175 -9.11 25.70 -7.32
C SER A 175 -8.49 24.39 -7.80
N GLN A 176 -7.64 23.74 -6.99
CA GLN A 176 -7.13 22.41 -7.30
C GLN A 176 -8.25 21.37 -7.23
N ALA A 177 -9.11 21.43 -6.21
CA ALA A 177 -10.26 20.54 -6.09
C ALA A 177 -11.24 20.69 -7.28
N SER A 178 -11.55 21.91 -7.70
CA SER A 178 -12.40 22.15 -8.87
C SER A 178 -11.75 21.68 -10.18
N THR A 179 -10.43 21.80 -10.29
CA THR A 179 -9.66 21.27 -11.42
C THR A 179 -9.74 19.76 -11.50
N ILE A 180 -9.53 19.05 -10.39
CA ILE A 180 -9.68 17.60 -10.30
C ILE A 180 -11.11 17.19 -10.69
N GLN A 181 -12.12 17.82 -10.08
CA GLN A 181 -13.52 17.52 -10.35
C GLN A 181 -13.88 17.76 -11.83
N SER A 182 -13.32 18.80 -12.46
CA SER A 182 -13.55 19.06 -13.89
C SER A 182 -13.05 17.93 -14.79
N CYS A 183 -11.94 17.26 -14.43
CA CYS A 183 -11.48 16.08 -15.15
C CYS A 183 -12.35 14.86 -14.87
N LEU A 184 -12.79 14.66 -13.62
CA LEU A 184 -13.66 13.52 -13.27
C LEU A 184 -15.02 13.59 -13.97
N ASN A 185 -15.54 14.80 -14.24
CA ASN A 185 -16.81 15.02 -14.94
C ASN A 185 -16.79 14.58 -16.42
N VAL A 186 -15.61 14.32 -17.00
CA VAL A 186 -15.48 13.79 -18.37
C VAL A 186 -15.90 12.32 -18.43
N ILE A 187 -15.94 11.62 -17.30
CA ILE A 187 -16.23 10.19 -17.24
C ILE A 187 -17.76 9.97 -17.23
N PRO A 188 -18.36 9.30 -18.23
CA PRO A 188 -19.80 9.02 -18.29
C PRO A 188 -20.26 8.19 -17.09
N PRO A 189 -21.44 8.43 -16.49
CA PRO A 189 -21.84 7.85 -15.20
C PRO A 189 -21.90 6.32 -15.15
N ASP A 190 -22.14 5.67 -16.28
CA ASP A 190 -22.24 4.22 -16.47
C ASP A 190 -20.92 3.54 -16.86
N ALA A 191 -19.86 4.32 -17.14
CA ALA A 191 -18.57 3.78 -17.54
C ALA A 191 -17.81 3.14 -16.36
N SER A 192 -17.08 2.05 -16.67
CA SER A 192 -16.16 1.44 -15.72
C SER A 192 -14.90 2.28 -15.53
N VAL A 193 -14.46 2.43 -14.28
CA VAL A 193 -13.33 3.29 -13.93
C VAL A 193 -12.34 2.59 -13.01
N SER A 194 -11.07 2.66 -13.38
CA SER A 194 -9.95 2.33 -12.49
C SER A 194 -9.33 3.64 -12.00
N ALA A 195 -9.31 3.91 -10.69
CA ALA A 195 -8.88 5.21 -10.16
C ALA A 195 -7.86 5.14 -9.02
N SER A 196 -7.09 6.22 -8.85
CA SER A 196 -6.17 6.36 -7.71
C SER A 196 -6.92 6.52 -6.38
N ASN A 197 -6.27 6.16 -5.26
CA ASN A 197 -6.88 6.15 -3.92
C ASN A 197 -7.57 7.47 -3.53
N LYS A 198 -7.02 8.63 -3.90
CA LYS A 198 -7.63 9.94 -3.59
C LYS A 198 -8.86 10.25 -4.47
N LEU A 199 -8.90 9.73 -5.70
CA LEU A 199 -9.99 9.97 -6.65
C LEU A 199 -11.14 8.97 -6.50
N LEU A 200 -10.83 7.73 -6.11
CA LEU A 200 -11.79 6.61 -6.05
C LEU A 200 -13.06 6.94 -5.23
N PRO A 201 -13.00 7.54 -4.02
CA PRO A 201 -14.20 7.84 -3.24
C PRO A 201 -15.17 8.80 -3.95
N HIS A 202 -14.66 9.74 -4.76
CA HIS A 202 -15.48 10.68 -5.53
C HIS A 202 -16.25 10.01 -6.69
N LEU A 203 -15.84 8.80 -7.07
CA LEU A 203 -16.42 8.02 -8.14
C LEU A 203 -17.26 6.85 -7.62
N SER A 204 -17.43 6.72 -6.30
CA SER A 204 -18.10 5.59 -5.63
C SER A 204 -19.59 5.41 -5.96
N HIS A 205 -20.21 6.38 -6.63
CA HIS A 205 -21.58 6.32 -7.14
C HIS A 205 -21.72 5.45 -8.42
N ARG A 206 -20.63 4.85 -8.91
CA ARG A 206 -20.59 4.05 -10.14
C ARG A 206 -20.72 2.56 -9.82
N ALA A 207 -21.40 1.83 -10.71
CA ALA A 207 -21.55 0.37 -10.58
C ALA A 207 -20.21 -0.36 -10.75
N GLU A 208 -19.35 0.12 -11.64
CA GLU A 208 -18.05 -0.49 -11.95
C GLU A 208 -16.90 0.46 -11.58
N ILE A 209 -16.41 0.33 -10.35
CA ILE A 209 -15.31 1.14 -9.84
C ILE A 209 -14.22 0.25 -9.21
N TYR A 210 -12.97 0.50 -9.58
CA TYR A 210 -11.84 -0.31 -9.19
C TYR A 210 -10.67 0.57 -8.78
N LEU A 211 -9.88 0.10 -7.80
CA LEU A 211 -8.60 0.71 -7.50
C LEU A 211 -7.65 0.51 -8.69
N LEU A 212 -6.79 1.50 -8.98
CA LEU A 212 -5.92 1.60 -10.16
C LEU A 212 -5.20 0.29 -10.58
N THR A 213 -4.81 -0.53 -9.61
CA THR A 213 -4.05 -1.78 -9.84
C THR A 213 -4.89 -3.05 -9.86
N LEU A 214 -6.19 -2.97 -9.58
CA LEU A 214 -7.08 -4.14 -9.49
C LEU A 214 -7.72 -4.50 -10.84
N LYS A 215 -7.95 -3.49 -11.70
CA LYS A 215 -8.51 -3.70 -13.04
C LYS A 215 -7.73 -2.88 -14.07
N SER A 216 -7.05 -3.56 -14.98
CA SER A 216 -6.26 -2.95 -16.05
C SER A 216 -7.07 -2.65 -17.31
N ASP A 217 -8.30 -3.13 -17.39
CA ASP A 217 -9.12 -3.07 -18.61
C ASP A 217 -10.41 -2.25 -18.49
N ALA A 218 -10.50 -1.39 -17.47
CA ALA A 218 -11.61 -0.45 -17.31
C ALA A 218 -11.67 0.55 -18.48
N SER A 219 -12.87 1.02 -18.84
CA SER A 219 -13.07 1.97 -19.93
C SER A 219 -12.32 3.28 -19.69
N TYR A 220 -12.27 3.73 -18.43
CA TYR A 220 -11.53 4.91 -18.00
C TYR A 220 -10.51 4.59 -16.92
N VAL A 221 -9.39 5.32 -16.95
CA VAL A 221 -8.35 5.26 -15.92
C VAL A 221 -8.08 6.66 -15.40
N ALA A 222 -8.40 6.94 -14.13
CA ALA A 222 -8.25 8.24 -13.50
C ALA A 222 -7.11 8.24 -12.49
N ILE A 223 -6.06 9.03 -12.73
CA ILE A 223 -4.84 9.01 -11.93
C ILE A 223 -4.54 10.43 -11.48
N ASP A 224 -4.30 10.59 -10.19
CA ASP A 224 -3.74 11.80 -9.60
C ASP A 224 -2.36 11.50 -9.02
N LEU A 225 -1.32 12.18 -9.52
CA LEU A 225 0.07 11.96 -9.10
C LEU A 225 0.29 12.33 -7.62
N ASP A 226 -0.50 13.24 -7.05
CA ASP A 226 -0.44 13.60 -5.63
C ASP A 226 -0.91 12.44 -4.73
N THR A 227 -1.51 11.39 -5.31
CA THR A 227 -1.80 10.14 -4.59
C THR A 227 -0.54 9.31 -4.33
N TYR A 228 0.47 9.39 -5.21
CA TYR A 228 1.57 8.42 -5.29
C TYR A 228 2.92 9.06 -5.01
N LEU A 229 3.09 9.55 -3.79
CA LEU A 229 4.28 10.28 -3.34
C LEU A 229 5.40 9.36 -2.78
N GLY A 230 5.34 8.05 -3.03
CA GLY A 230 6.31 7.09 -2.51
C GLY A 230 6.03 6.66 -1.06
N GLN A 231 4.79 6.81 -0.61
CA GLN A 231 4.41 6.59 0.79
C GLN A 231 3.96 5.16 1.08
N PHE A 232 3.49 4.42 0.07
CA PHE A 232 2.90 3.10 0.29
C PHE A 232 3.92 1.96 0.18
N PHE A 233 4.82 2.01 -0.81
CA PHE A 233 5.87 1.00 -1.01
C PHE A 233 7.04 1.54 -1.87
N PRO A 234 8.24 0.93 -1.75
CA PRO A 234 9.38 1.29 -2.60
C PRO A 234 9.08 1.07 -4.08
N GLY A 235 9.42 2.05 -4.92
CA GLY A 235 9.21 1.98 -6.38
C GLY A 235 7.80 2.35 -6.84
N GLU A 236 6.94 2.87 -5.97
CA GLU A 236 5.58 3.30 -6.29
C GLU A 236 5.50 4.24 -7.50
N GLN A 237 6.29 5.32 -7.53
CA GLN A 237 6.29 6.26 -8.65
C GLN A 237 6.68 5.59 -9.98
N ALA A 238 7.66 4.68 -9.95
CA ALA A 238 8.05 3.93 -11.14
C ALA A 238 6.92 3.04 -11.64
N GLN A 239 6.20 2.37 -10.73
CA GLN A 239 5.02 1.58 -11.09
C GLN A 239 3.92 2.45 -11.72
N ILE A 240 3.64 3.63 -11.18
CA ILE A 240 2.63 4.54 -11.73
C ILE A 240 3.04 5.07 -13.12
N ARG A 241 4.32 5.40 -13.33
CA ARG A 241 4.84 5.73 -14.67
C ARG A 241 4.59 4.59 -15.65
N THR A 242 4.89 3.35 -15.25
CA THR A 242 4.64 2.16 -16.07
C THR A 242 3.16 1.97 -16.37
N ILE A 243 2.26 2.17 -15.40
CA ILE A 243 0.81 2.07 -15.61
C ILE A 243 0.34 3.09 -16.64
N ILE A 244 0.76 4.35 -16.52
CA ILE A 244 0.37 5.42 -17.46
C ILE A 244 0.93 5.12 -18.85
N SER A 245 2.22 4.78 -18.97
CA SER A 245 2.85 4.54 -20.27
C SER A 245 2.30 3.29 -20.96
N GLN A 246 2.00 2.22 -20.21
CA GLN A 246 1.35 1.03 -20.74
C GLN A 246 -0.08 1.31 -21.19
N ALA A 247 -0.88 2.03 -20.40
CA ALA A 247 -2.24 2.39 -20.80
C ALA A 247 -2.23 3.19 -22.12
N LEU A 248 -1.34 4.17 -22.26
CA LEU A 248 -1.18 4.94 -23.50
C LEU A 248 -0.75 4.05 -24.68
N ALA A 249 0.13 3.07 -24.46
CA ALA A 249 0.55 2.11 -25.48
C ALA A 249 -0.56 1.12 -25.86
N ASP A 250 -1.43 0.76 -24.91
CA ASP A 250 -2.53 -0.20 -25.05
C ASP A 250 -3.81 0.45 -25.62
N GLY A 251 -3.70 1.64 -26.23
CA GLY A 251 -4.79 2.29 -26.94
C GLY A 251 -5.69 3.17 -26.08
N TYR A 252 -5.23 3.60 -24.91
CA TYR A 252 -5.90 4.68 -24.17
C TYR A 252 -5.43 6.06 -24.67
N GLY A 253 -6.38 6.96 -24.90
CA GLY A 253 -6.12 8.37 -25.16
C GLY A 253 -6.35 9.23 -23.93
N VAL A 254 -5.79 10.44 -23.93
CA VAL A 254 -5.99 11.41 -22.85
C VAL A 254 -7.34 12.10 -23.02
N ALA A 255 -8.28 11.79 -22.12
CA ALA A 255 -9.60 12.43 -22.07
C ALA A 255 -9.58 13.74 -21.26
N CYS A 256 -8.75 13.82 -20.23
CA CYS A 256 -8.45 15.06 -19.50
C CYS A 256 -7.04 15.00 -18.94
N SER A 257 -6.33 16.13 -18.94
CA SER A 257 -5.08 16.27 -18.21
C SER A 257 -4.93 17.70 -17.68
N ARG A 258 -4.86 17.85 -16.35
CA ARG A 258 -4.72 19.15 -15.68
C ARG A 258 -3.89 18.99 -14.42
N GLY A 259 -2.79 19.75 -14.31
CA GLY A 259 -1.86 19.64 -13.18
C GLY A 259 -1.37 18.20 -13.02
N THR A 260 -1.53 17.65 -11.82
CA THR A 260 -1.16 16.27 -11.45
C THR A 260 -2.21 15.22 -11.81
N THR A 261 -3.38 15.62 -12.33
CA THR A 261 -4.48 14.70 -12.62
C THR A 261 -4.61 14.40 -14.12
N VAL A 262 -4.78 13.12 -14.45
CA VAL A 262 -5.08 12.62 -15.79
C VAL A 262 -6.25 11.65 -15.77
N VAL A 263 -7.09 11.74 -16.80
CA VAL A 263 -8.12 10.74 -17.11
C VAL A 263 -7.82 10.20 -18.51
N LEU A 264 -7.60 8.90 -18.58
CA LEU A 264 -7.36 8.16 -19.81
C LEU A 264 -8.64 7.42 -20.21
N HIS A 265 -8.92 7.32 -21.51
CA HIS A 265 -10.09 6.63 -22.05
C HIS A 265 -9.67 5.64 -23.14
N ARG A 266 -10.14 4.39 -23.03
CA ARG A 266 -9.87 3.33 -24.02
C ARG A 266 -10.47 3.70 -25.38
N GLY A 267 -9.65 3.69 -26.43
CA GLY A 267 -10.07 4.08 -27.78
C GLY A 267 -10.38 5.58 -27.91
N GLY A 268 -10.07 6.39 -26.90
CA GLY A 268 -10.23 7.84 -26.91
C GLY A 268 -9.15 8.56 -27.73
N GLY A 269 -9.46 9.77 -28.19
CA GLY A 269 -8.55 10.61 -29.00
C GLY A 269 -7.40 11.26 -28.21
N GLY A 270 -6.36 11.67 -28.95
CA GLY A 270 -5.06 12.14 -28.46
C GLY A 270 -5.02 13.55 -27.88
N GLY A 271 -5.60 13.73 -26.69
CA GLY A 271 -5.28 14.88 -25.84
C GLY A 271 -3.81 14.88 -25.44
N THR A 272 -3.26 16.06 -25.11
CA THR A 272 -1.89 16.18 -24.60
C THR A 272 -1.87 16.05 -23.07
N LEU A 273 -0.79 15.48 -22.55
CA LEU A 273 -0.53 15.49 -21.12
C LEU A 273 -0.17 16.91 -20.65
N SER A 274 -0.48 17.21 -19.40
CA SER A 274 -0.02 18.43 -18.72
C SER A 274 1.51 18.45 -18.61
N PRO A 275 2.13 19.62 -18.41
CA PRO A 275 3.57 19.71 -18.18
C PRO A 275 4.05 18.86 -17.01
N GLU A 276 3.28 18.80 -15.92
CA GLU A 276 3.62 18.03 -14.72
C GLU A 276 3.63 16.52 -14.99
N LEU A 277 2.61 16.02 -15.69
CA LEU A 277 2.53 14.61 -16.08
C LEU A 277 3.60 14.25 -17.12
N SER A 278 3.85 15.14 -18.07
CA SER A 278 4.91 14.95 -19.07
C SER A 278 6.28 14.88 -18.40
N ALA A 279 6.57 15.78 -17.46
CA ALA A 279 7.80 15.76 -16.67
C ALA A 279 7.91 14.49 -15.82
N PHE A 280 6.80 14.06 -15.18
CA PHE A 280 6.77 12.84 -14.40
C PHE A 280 7.09 11.59 -15.24
N LEU A 281 6.57 11.49 -16.47
CA LEU A 281 6.89 10.40 -17.38
C LEU A 281 8.29 10.49 -17.98
N ALA A 282 8.81 11.70 -18.20
CA ALA A 282 10.14 11.93 -18.74
C ALA A 282 11.28 11.58 -17.75
N GLN A 283 10.98 11.47 -16.45
CA GLN A 283 11.91 11.02 -15.41
C GLN A 283 12.23 9.51 -15.49
N ALA A 284 11.97 8.85 -16.62
CA ALA A 284 12.28 7.44 -16.84
C ALA A 284 13.69 7.27 -17.45
N GLY A 285 14.64 7.00 -16.55
CA GLY A 285 15.98 6.49 -16.76
C GLY A 285 16.52 5.98 -15.43
#